data_AF-A0AAE5A0D9-F1
#
_entry.id   AF-A0AAE5A0D9-F1
#
_cell.length_a   1.000
_cell.length_b   1.000
_cell.length_c   1.000
_cell.angle_alpha   90.00
_cell.angle_beta   90.00
_cell.angle_gamma   90.00
#
_symmetry.space_group_name_H-M   'P 1'
#
loop_
_entity.id
_entity.type
_entity.pdbx_description
1 polymer ?
#
loop_
_entity_poly.entity_id
_entity_poly.type
_entity_poly.pdbx_seq_one_letter_code
_entity_poly.pdbx_strand_id
1 'polypeptide(L)'
;MAISNVSVAFTVSLIFMTVVSLYVVFRVKNSDWQPKIRRITGLDHIEEAVGRATEMGKPVHFSPGVHDITVQTAPQTFAGLAILGYVAQLCARLDVELICTIMRPNVYPLADAIVRQKYLEEGKIDRHTDRTVRYLGEHDQT
;
A
#
# COMPACT_ATOMS: atom_id res chain seq x y z
N MET A 1 0.82 -36.83 28.57
CA MET A 1 1.07 -37.58 27.32
C MET A 1 0.33 -37.00 26.10
N ALA A 2 -0.85 -36.38 26.25
CA ALA A 2 -1.53 -35.71 25.13
C ALA A 2 -0.86 -34.39 24.69
N ILE A 3 -0.30 -33.63 25.64
CA ILE A 3 0.36 -32.34 25.38
C ILE A 3 1.63 -32.50 24.52
N SER A 4 2.40 -33.58 24.70
CA SER A 4 3.61 -33.85 23.90
C SER A 4 3.29 -34.09 22.43
N ASN A 5 2.17 -34.75 22.12
CA ASN A 5 1.80 -35.06 20.73
C ASN A 5 1.33 -33.81 19.98
N VAL A 6 0.62 -32.90 20.65
CA VAL A 6 0.19 -31.61 20.07
C VAL A 6 1.40 -30.71 19.80
N SER A 7 2.34 -30.60 20.76
CA SER A 7 3.56 -29.82 20.57
C SER A 7 4.46 -30.39 19.46
N VAL A 8 4.56 -31.71 19.36
CA VAL A 8 5.31 -32.38 18.26
C VAL A 8 4.63 -32.14 16.91
N ALA A 9 3.31 -32.29 16.82
CA ALA A 9 2.57 -32.02 15.58
C ALA A 9 2.70 -30.55 15.12
N PHE A 10 2.62 -29.59 16.07
CA PHE A 10 2.83 -28.18 15.78
C PHE A 10 4.26 -27.90 15.26
N THR A 11 5.28 -28.47 15.91
CA THR A 11 6.67 -28.30 15.50
C THR A 11 6.94 -28.89 14.11
N VAL A 12 6.39 -30.08 13.83
CA VAL A 12 6.51 -30.71 12.50
C VAL A 12 5.81 -29.89 11.43
N SER A 13 4.60 -29.37 11.71
CA SER A 13 3.88 -28.48 10.79
C SER A 13 4.66 -27.19 10.50
N LEU A 14 5.29 -26.61 11.52
CA LEU A 14 6.12 -25.41 11.37
C LEU A 14 7.34 -25.69 10.48
N ILE A 15 8.08 -26.77 10.76
CA ILE A 15 9.23 -27.18 9.95
C ILE A 15 8.81 -27.44 8.50
N PHE A 16 7.69 -28.13 8.29
CA PHE A 16 7.17 -28.40 6.95
C PHE A 16 6.85 -27.10 6.19
N MET A 17 6.12 -26.18 6.81
CA MET A 17 5.84 -24.86 6.22
C MET A 17 7.12 -24.12 5.86
N THR A 18 8.11 -24.07 6.76
CA THR A 18 9.39 -23.41 6.51
C THR A 18 10.15 -24.06 5.34
N VAL A 19 10.23 -25.40 5.30
CA VAL A 19 10.90 -26.13 4.22
C VAL A 19 10.22 -25.89 2.88
N VAL A 20 8.88 -25.91 2.83
CA VAL A 20 8.12 -25.61 1.62
C VAL A 20 8.35 -24.18 1.15
N SER A 21 8.30 -23.20 2.06
CA SER A 21 8.57 -21.79 1.72
C SER A 21 9.99 -21.59 1.17
N LEU A 22 11.01 -22.17 1.83
CA LEU A 22 12.40 -22.10 1.36
C LEU A 22 12.59 -22.79 0.03
N TYR A 23 11.94 -23.94 -0.19
CA TYR A 23 11.97 -24.65 -1.46
C TYR A 23 11.36 -23.80 -2.59
N VAL A 24 10.20 -23.19 -2.37
CA VAL A 24 9.56 -22.30 -3.37
C VAL A 24 10.47 -21.12 -3.69
N VAL A 25 11.02 -20.43 -2.69
CA VAL A 25 11.95 -19.30 -2.89
C VAL A 25 13.19 -19.75 -3.67
N PHE A 26 13.79 -20.88 -3.30
CA PHE A 26 14.95 -21.44 -4.00
C PHE A 26 14.61 -21.80 -5.45
N ARG A 27 13.42 -22.32 -5.72
CA ARG A 27 12.96 -22.65 -7.07
C ARG A 27 12.73 -21.39 -7.91
N VAL A 28 12.07 -20.37 -7.36
CA VAL A 28 11.88 -19.08 -8.05
C VAL A 28 13.24 -18.41 -8.35
N LYS A 29 14.21 -18.51 -7.43
CA LYS A 29 15.52 -17.88 -7.60
C LYS A 29 16.44 -18.61 -8.60
N ASN A 30 16.38 -19.95 -8.66
CA ASN A 30 17.34 -20.76 -9.42
C ASN A 30 16.76 -21.44 -10.67
N SER A 31 15.50 -21.17 -11.02
CA SER A 31 14.92 -21.70 -12.27
C SER A 31 14.21 -20.61 -13.04
N ASP A 32 14.04 -20.81 -14.34
CA ASP A 32 13.20 -19.97 -15.21
C ASP A 32 11.71 -20.06 -14.87
N TRP A 33 11.34 -20.71 -13.76
CA TRP A 33 9.99 -20.77 -13.25
C TRP A 33 9.59 -19.42 -12.67
N GLN A 34 9.07 -18.57 -13.55
CA GLN A 34 8.44 -17.31 -13.20
C GLN A 34 6.92 -17.53 -13.12
N PRO A 35 6.30 -17.47 -11.91
CA PRO A 35 4.85 -17.54 -11.82
C PRO A 35 4.24 -16.39 -12.63
N LYS A 36 3.38 -16.73 -13.58
CA LYS A 36 2.68 -15.74 -14.40
C LYS A 36 1.63 -15.02 -13.55
N ILE A 37 1.99 -13.84 -13.05
CA ILE A 37 1.05 -12.97 -12.35
C ILE A 37 0.22 -12.23 -13.39
N ARG A 38 -1.11 -12.35 -13.31
CA ARG A 38 -2.03 -11.62 -14.19
C ARG A 38 -1.91 -10.13 -13.94
N ARG A 39 -1.70 -9.34 -15.00
CA ARG A 39 -1.78 -7.88 -14.94
C ARG A 39 -3.21 -7.43 -14.58
N ILE A 40 -3.31 -6.47 -13.67
CA ILE A 40 -4.58 -5.81 -13.34
C ILE A 40 -4.64 -4.53 -14.17
N THR A 41 -5.42 -4.54 -15.25
CA THR A 41 -5.52 -3.41 -16.19
C THR A 41 -5.84 -2.08 -15.51
N GLY A 42 -6.63 -2.10 -14.43
CA GLY A 42 -6.92 -0.90 -13.64
C GLY A 42 -5.69 -0.25 -12.99
N LEU A 43 -4.64 -1.02 -12.68
CA LEU A 43 -3.38 -0.45 -12.16
C LEU A 43 -2.58 0.23 -13.27
N ASP A 44 -2.59 -0.32 -14.48
CA ASP A 44 -1.90 0.28 -15.63
C ASP A 44 -2.56 1.63 -16.03
N HIS A 45 -3.86 1.80 -15.78
CA HIS A 45 -4.60 3.04 -16.07
C HIS A 45 -4.41 4.17 -15.05
N ILE A 46 -3.66 3.95 -13.96
CA ILE A 46 -3.41 5.00 -12.96
C ILE A 46 -2.66 6.18 -13.61
N GLU A 47 -1.65 5.90 -14.44
CA GLU A 47 -0.87 6.96 -15.10
C GLU A 47 -1.75 7.79 -16.05
N GLU A 48 -2.59 7.13 -16.84
CA GLU A 48 -3.54 7.81 -17.73
C GLU A 48 -4.54 8.65 -16.93
N ALA A 49 -5.07 8.13 -15.82
CA ALA A 49 -6.02 8.86 -15.00
C ALA A 49 -5.42 10.14 -14.41
N VAL A 50 -4.17 10.09 -13.92
CA VAL A 50 -3.46 11.27 -13.42
C VAL A 50 -3.08 12.22 -14.56
N GLY A 51 -2.68 11.69 -15.72
CA GLY A 51 -2.43 12.47 -16.94
C GLY A 51 -3.67 13.27 -17.37
N ARG A 52 -4.84 12.62 -17.44
CA ARG A 52 -6.10 13.30 -17.75
C ARG A 52 -6.49 14.34 -16.70
N ALA A 53 -6.26 14.07 -15.42
CA ALA A 53 -6.51 15.05 -14.36
C ALA A 53 -5.64 16.31 -14.54
N THR A 54 -4.38 16.10 -14.94
CA THR A 54 -3.43 17.17 -15.28
C THR A 54 -3.92 17.99 -16.48
N GLU A 55 -4.30 17.32 -17.58
CA GLU A 55 -4.83 17.99 -18.79
C GLU A 55 -6.13 18.76 -18.52
N MET A 56 -6.99 18.25 -17.65
CA MET A 56 -8.25 18.91 -17.26
C MET A 56 -8.07 20.01 -16.20
N GLY A 57 -6.87 20.16 -15.63
CA GLY A 57 -6.63 21.07 -14.51
C GLY A 57 -7.46 20.73 -13.25
N LYS A 58 -7.73 19.44 -13.02
CA LYS A 58 -8.52 18.96 -11.88
C LYS A 58 -7.65 18.18 -10.89
N PRO A 59 -7.94 18.24 -9.58
CA PRO A 59 -7.20 17.49 -8.58
C PRO A 59 -7.45 15.97 -8.70
N VAL A 60 -6.45 15.19 -8.29
CA VAL A 60 -6.56 13.75 -8.08
C VAL A 60 -6.97 13.50 -6.64
N HIS A 61 -8.04 12.74 -6.43
CA HIS A 61 -8.44 12.29 -5.11
C HIS A 61 -8.02 10.84 -4.87
N PHE A 62 -7.46 10.55 -3.69
CA PHE A 62 -7.06 9.21 -3.30
C PHE A 62 -7.49 8.88 -1.87
N SER A 63 -7.82 7.61 -1.61
CA SER A 63 -8.00 7.08 -0.25
C SER A 63 -7.37 5.68 -0.15
N PRO A 64 -6.48 5.43 0.83
CA PRO A 64 -5.74 4.17 0.94
C PRO A 64 -6.56 3.02 1.57
N GLY A 65 -7.78 3.28 2.04
CA GLY A 65 -8.65 2.28 2.66
C GLY A 65 -9.29 2.76 3.95
N VAL A 66 -10.17 1.93 4.51
CA VAL A 66 -11.01 2.24 5.68
C VAL A 66 -10.59 1.48 6.94
N HIS A 67 -9.69 0.50 6.81
CA HIS A 67 -9.29 -0.35 7.93
C HIS A 67 -8.10 0.21 8.69
N ASP A 68 -8.06 -0.13 9.98
CA ASP A 68 -6.93 0.15 10.86
C ASP A 68 -5.68 -0.65 10.44
N ILE A 69 -4.49 -0.14 10.79
CA ILE A 69 -3.19 -0.74 10.48
C ILE A 69 -2.64 -1.66 11.58
N THR A 70 -3.38 -1.82 12.68
CA THR A 70 -2.98 -2.67 13.84
C THR A 70 -3.78 -3.97 13.93
N VAL A 71 -4.76 -4.17 13.05
CA VAL A 71 -5.68 -5.32 13.06
C VAL A 71 -5.41 -6.30 11.92
N GLN A 72 -6.10 -7.43 11.89
CA GLN A 72 -5.89 -8.49 10.90
C GLN A 72 -6.08 -8.04 9.44
N THR A 73 -6.86 -6.97 9.21
CA THR A 73 -7.09 -6.37 7.88
C THR A 73 -6.05 -5.31 7.50
N ALA A 74 -5.07 -5.02 8.36
CA ALA A 74 -4.01 -4.04 8.12
C ALA A 74 -3.25 -4.22 6.80
N PRO A 75 -2.94 -5.43 6.31
CA PRO A 75 -2.22 -5.60 5.05
C PRO A 75 -2.89 -4.92 3.85
N GLN A 76 -4.23 -4.79 3.87
CA GLN A 76 -4.99 -4.13 2.80
C GLN A 76 -4.73 -2.61 2.79
N THR A 77 -4.74 -1.97 3.96
CA THR A 77 -4.44 -0.54 4.10
C THR A 77 -2.98 -0.26 3.74
N PHE A 78 -2.04 -1.13 4.11
CA PHE A 78 -0.64 -1.01 3.69
C PHE A 78 -0.48 -1.12 2.16
N ALA A 79 -1.21 -2.01 1.50
CA ALA A 79 -1.22 -2.08 0.04
C ALA A 79 -1.75 -0.78 -0.59
N GLY A 80 -2.81 -0.20 -0.03
CA GLY A 80 -3.33 1.10 -0.46
C GLY A 80 -2.33 2.25 -0.26
N LEU A 81 -1.59 2.26 0.85
CA LEU A 81 -0.54 3.24 1.11
C LEU A 81 0.66 3.10 0.15
N ALA A 82 0.99 1.87 -0.27
CA ALA A 82 2.02 1.67 -1.29
C ALA A 82 1.61 2.29 -2.64
N ILE A 83 0.34 2.12 -3.04
CA ILE A 83 -0.21 2.74 -4.24
C ILE A 83 -0.28 4.27 -4.09
N LEU A 84 -0.65 4.78 -2.90
CA LEU A 84 -0.63 6.22 -2.60
C LEU A 84 0.75 6.83 -2.87
N GLY A 85 1.83 6.16 -2.46
CA GLY A 85 3.18 6.64 -2.74
C GLY A 85 3.45 6.80 -4.25
N TYR A 86 3.06 5.82 -5.05
CA TYR A 86 3.21 5.90 -6.51
C TYR A 86 2.35 7.03 -7.12
N VAL A 87 1.08 7.15 -6.71
CA VAL A 87 0.17 8.21 -7.17
C VAL A 87 0.70 9.59 -6.75
N ALA A 88 1.19 9.74 -5.52
CA ALA A 88 1.75 11.00 -5.02
C ALA A 88 2.99 11.42 -5.79
N GLN A 89 3.89 10.48 -6.10
CA GLN A 89 5.06 10.75 -6.91
C GLN A 89 4.66 11.23 -8.31
N LEU A 90 3.67 10.58 -8.93
CA LEU A 90 3.19 10.97 -10.24
C LEU A 90 2.50 12.34 -10.22
N CYS A 91 1.69 12.62 -9.18
CA CYS A 91 1.03 13.91 -9.02
C CYS A 91 2.03 15.05 -8.86
N ALA A 92 3.05 14.85 -8.03
CA ALA A 92 4.15 15.79 -7.86
C ALA A 92 4.88 16.01 -9.19
N ARG A 93 5.27 14.94 -9.89
CA ARG A 93 5.97 15.04 -11.18
C ARG A 93 5.20 15.86 -12.21
N LEU A 94 3.90 15.62 -12.33
CA LEU A 94 3.03 16.23 -13.35
C LEU A 94 2.42 17.57 -12.91
N ASP A 95 2.77 18.11 -11.74
CA ASP A 95 2.19 19.36 -11.20
C ASP A 95 0.66 19.33 -11.07
N VAL A 96 0.10 18.18 -10.67
CA VAL A 96 -1.33 18.05 -10.38
C VAL A 96 -1.57 17.97 -8.87
N GLU A 97 -2.61 18.67 -8.40
CA GLU A 97 -2.99 18.69 -6.98
C GLU A 97 -3.46 17.29 -6.55
N LEU A 98 -2.85 16.76 -5.49
CA LEU A 98 -3.31 15.56 -4.80
C LEU A 98 -4.14 15.93 -3.57
N ILE A 99 -5.29 15.30 -3.42
CA ILE A 99 -6.11 15.33 -2.22
C ILE A 99 -6.25 13.89 -1.72
N CYS A 100 -5.56 13.58 -0.62
CA CYS A 100 -5.64 12.29 0.05
C CYS A 100 -6.52 12.40 1.28
N THR A 101 -7.53 11.53 1.40
CA THR A 101 -8.43 11.51 2.55
C THR A 101 -8.22 10.25 3.39
N ILE A 102 -8.08 10.47 4.70
CA ILE A 102 -7.78 9.45 5.68
C ILE A 102 -8.88 9.41 6.73
N MET A 103 -9.38 8.20 6.99
CA MET A 103 -10.43 7.96 7.99
C MET A 103 -9.86 7.54 9.35
N ARG A 104 -8.69 6.89 9.39
CA ARG A 104 -8.11 6.34 10.62
C ARG A 104 -6.99 7.24 11.16
N PRO A 105 -7.02 7.61 12.46
CA PRO A 105 -6.06 8.58 13.02
C PRO A 105 -4.61 8.05 13.00
N ASN A 106 -4.42 6.74 13.17
CA ASN A 106 -3.10 6.11 13.08
C ASN A 106 -2.57 5.93 11.64
N VAL A 107 -3.45 5.99 10.64
CA VAL A 107 -3.06 5.93 9.21
C VAL A 107 -2.62 7.30 8.72
N TYR A 108 -3.18 8.38 9.27
CA TYR A 108 -2.89 9.76 8.86
C TYR A 108 -1.40 10.11 8.84
N PRO A 109 -0.63 9.95 9.95
CA PRO A 109 0.78 10.33 9.96
C PRO A 109 1.63 9.48 8.99
N LEU A 110 1.22 8.23 8.75
CA LEU A 110 1.91 7.36 7.79
C LEU A 110 1.66 7.80 6.35
N ALA A 111 0.41 8.12 6.01
CA ALA A 111 0.06 8.65 4.69
C ALA A 111 0.77 9.99 4.42
N ASP A 112 0.76 10.91 5.38
CA ASP A 112 1.44 12.20 5.29
C ASP A 112 2.95 12.04 5.05
N ALA A 113 3.61 11.19 5.84
CA ALA A 113 5.03 10.90 5.68
C ALA A 113 5.36 10.33 4.29
N ILE A 114 4.54 9.42 3.78
CA ILE A 114 4.71 8.83 2.44
C ILE A 114 4.57 9.90 1.36
N VAL A 115 3.49 10.68 1.38
CA VAL A 115 3.24 11.72 0.37
C VAL A 115 4.33 12.78 0.41
N ARG A 116 4.69 13.26 1.61
CA ARG A 116 5.78 14.22 1.82
C ARG A 116 7.10 13.73 1.25
N GLN A 117 7.46 12.47 1.49
CA GLN A 117 8.68 11.86 0.97
C GLN A 117 8.68 11.83 -0.57
N LYS A 118 7.54 11.53 -1.19
CA LYS A 118 7.41 11.50 -2.66
C LYS A 118 7.46 12.88 -3.31
N TYR A 119 6.87 13.87 -2.65
CA TYR A 119 7.00 15.26 -3.08
C TYR A 119 8.45 15.75 -2.94
N LEU A 120 9.15 15.34 -1.88
CA LEU A 120 10.57 15.64 -1.70
C LEU A 120 11.45 15.00 -2.78
N GLU A 121 11.21 13.73 -3.12
CA GLU A 121 11.95 13.00 -4.17
C GLU A 121 11.82 13.66 -5.56
N GLU A 122 10.67 14.27 -5.86
CA GLU A 122 10.44 15.02 -7.11
C GLU A 122 10.82 16.51 -7.00
N GLY A 123 11.41 16.93 -5.86
CA GLY A 123 11.86 18.30 -5.64
C GLY A 123 10.76 19.35 -5.44
N LYS A 124 9.53 18.91 -5.12
CA LYS A 124 8.33 19.77 -4.98
C LYS A 124 7.76 19.77 -3.58
N ILE A 125 8.63 19.72 -2.58
CA ILE A 125 8.21 19.71 -1.16
C ILE A 125 7.38 20.94 -0.78
N ASP A 126 7.60 22.07 -1.44
CA ASP A 126 6.83 23.31 -1.30
C ASP A 126 5.35 23.16 -1.69
N ARG A 127 5.03 22.17 -2.53
CA ARG A 127 3.66 21.84 -2.94
C ARG A 127 2.93 20.91 -1.98
N HIS A 128 3.65 20.30 -1.03
CA HIS A 128 3.03 19.53 0.04
C HIS A 128 2.48 20.49 1.10
N THR A 129 1.16 20.56 1.22
CA THR A 129 0.48 21.47 2.16
C THR A 129 -0.41 20.70 3.11
N ASP A 130 -0.93 21.37 4.14
CA ASP A 130 -1.91 20.81 5.08
C ASP A 130 -3.21 20.34 4.40
N ARG A 131 -3.42 20.71 3.13
CA ARG A 131 -4.57 20.32 2.32
C ARG A 131 -4.31 19.08 1.48
N THR A 132 -3.06 18.60 1.40
CA THR A 132 -2.68 17.44 0.58
C THR A 132 -3.14 16.14 1.22
N VAL A 133 -2.94 15.97 2.54
CA VAL A 133 -3.45 14.82 3.30
C VAL A 133 -4.40 15.32 4.38
N ARG A 134 -5.64 14.81 4.38
CA ARG A 134 -6.73 15.29 5.24
C ARG A 134 -7.27 14.16 6.09
N TYR A 135 -7.27 14.35 7.40
CA TYR A 135 -8.05 13.52 8.31
C TYR A 135 -9.50 14.00 8.33
N LEU A 136 -10.44 13.10 8.03
CA LEU A 136 -11.87 13.45 7.94
C LEU A 136 -12.63 13.30 9.27
N GLY A 137 -11.97 12.84 10.33
CA GLY A 137 -12.64 12.42 11.55
C GLY A 137 -13.08 10.96 11.49
N GLU A 138 -13.15 10.32 12.65
CA GLU A 138 -13.63 8.95 12.78
C GLU A 138 -15.16 8.95 12.92
N HIS A 139 -15.86 8.25 12.04
CA HIS A 139 -17.26 7.91 12.26
C HIS A 139 -17.28 6.62 13.08
N ASP A 140 -17.66 6.73 14.35
CA ASP A 140 -17.88 5.58 15.23
C ASP A 140 -19.07 4.77 14.67
N GLN A 141 -18.78 3.63 14.06
CA GLN A 141 -19.83 2.70 13.63
C GLN A 141 -20.21 1.86 14.84
N THR A 142 -21.07 2.41 15.70
CA THR A 142 -21.86 1.65 16.68
C THR A 142 -22.81 0.69 15.98
#